data_AF-A0A8J8JFE7-F1
#
_entry.id   AF-A0A8J8JFE7-F1
#
_cell.length_a   1.000
_cell.length_b   1.000
_cell.length_c   1.000
_cell.angle_alpha   90.00
_cell.angle_beta   90.00
_cell.angle_gamma   90.00
#
_symmetry.space_group_name_H-M   'P 1'
#
loop_
_entity.id
_entity.type
_entity.pdbx_description
1 polymer ?
#
loop_
_entity_poly.entity_id
_entity_poly.type
_entity_poly.pdbx_seq_one_letter_code
_entity_poly.pdbx_strand_id
1 'polypeptide(L)'
;MNVEELRDKLSRLEALHAEFERQFPSIYEEKDYAALLERIKGLYALSREKLEIASALYRELAYIGGNAEELAKEIHRNEHQMKFRLEEVLSLLAKTTDYDARLRLNTALDRLVHFHRIYDYAVSKALQELATEVEGLALLTEGEKEKKVPMSIMDKLRKIEELEVELGVMRRFIFRLYYHPGDVHKVEEALKDWHSRGLLWVEARNVEKLSGVVNAGEILEGLTLIGVVEKKMRGGESVYRHRSFSSD
;
A
#
# COMPACT_ATOMS: atom_id res chain seq x y z
N MET A 1 -16.88 -7.42 -14.67
CA MET A 1 -15.99 -6.24 -14.59
C MET A 1 -15.46 -6.02 -15.98
N ASN A 2 -15.77 -4.87 -16.59
CA ASN A 2 -15.34 -4.57 -17.95
C ASN A 2 -14.05 -3.74 -17.87
N VAL A 3 -12.92 -4.35 -18.26
CA VAL A 3 -11.61 -3.69 -18.19
C VAL A 3 -11.55 -2.51 -19.17
N GLU A 4 -12.28 -2.57 -20.29
CA GLU A 4 -12.43 -1.45 -21.22
C GLU A 4 -13.11 -0.25 -20.56
N GLU A 5 -14.17 -0.47 -19.78
CA GLU A 5 -14.84 0.62 -19.04
C GLU A 5 -13.94 1.26 -17.99
N LEU A 6 -13.08 0.48 -17.32
CA LEU A 6 -12.09 1.01 -16.39
C LEU A 6 -11.05 1.86 -17.12
N ARG A 7 -10.58 1.39 -18.27
CA ARG A 7 -9.63 2.10 -19.13
C ARG A 7 -10.21 3.41 -19.65
N ASP A 8 -11.47 3.40 -20.08
CA ASP A 8 -12.17 4.60 -20.56
C ASP A 8 -12.34 5.63 -19.45
N LYS A 9 -12.72 5.20 -18.25
CA LYS A 9 -12.82 6.09 -17.07
C LYS A 9 -11.47 6.68 -16.69
N LEU A 10 -10.42 5.87 -16.69
CA LEU A 10 -9.07 6.31 -16.38
C LEU A 10 -8.57 7.34 -17.40
N SER A 11 -8.72 7.04 -18.69
CA SER A 11 -8.29 7.95 -19.77
C SER A 11 -9.10 9.25 -19.77
N ARG A 12 -10.40 9.18 -19.44
CA ARG A 12 -11.22 10.38 -19.22
C ARG A 12 -10.73 11.20 -18.03
N LEU A 13 -10.36 10.55 -16.93
CA LEU A 13 -9.86 11.23 -15.73
C LEU A 13 -8.50 11.90 -15.98
N GLU A 14 -7.60 11.25 -16.72
CA GLU A 14 -6.33 11.82 -17.18
C GLU A 14 -6.55 13.06 -18.05
N ALA A 15 -7.46 12.99 -19.03
CA ALA A 15 -7.78 14.13 -19.89
C ALA A 15 -8.36 15.31 -19.09
N LEU A 16 -9.24 15.04 -18.14
CA LEU A 16 -9.79 16.06 -17.24
C LEU A 16 -8.72 16.65 -16.31
N HIS A 17 -7.79 15.83 -15.83
CA HIS A 17 -6.68 16.32 -15.02
C HIS A 17 -5.77 17.23 -15.83
N ALA A 18 -5.37 16.83 -17.03
CA ALA A 18 -4.56 17.67 -17.92
C ALA A 18 -5.27 19.00 -18.26
N GLU A 19 -6.58 18.96 -18.48
CA GLU A 19 -7.38 20.17 -18.70
C GLU A 19 -7.39 21.08 -17.45
N PHE A 20 -7.56 20.49 -16.27
CA PHE A 20 -7.51 21.22 -15.01
C PHE A 20 -6.15 21.90 -14.81
N GLU A 21 -5.05 21.16 -15.00
CA GLU A 21 -3.68 21.69 -14.89
C GLU A 21 -3.37 22.76 -15.93
N ARG A 22 -3.98 22.68 -17.12
CA ARG A 22 -3.88 23.74 -18.15
C ARG A 22 -4.58 25.03 -17.72
N GLN A 23 -5.72 24.92 -17.06
CA GLN A 23 -6.53 26.09 -16.65
C GLN A 23 -6.07 26.71 -15.33
N PHE A 24 -5.55 25.92 -14.40
CA PHE A 24 -5.23 26.35 -13.04
C PHE A 24 -4.23 27.53 -12.97
N PRO A 25 -3.16 27.60 -13.79
CA PRO A 25 -2.22 28.71 -13.75
C PRO A 25 -2.86 30.08 -14.02
N SER A 26 -4.01 30.10 -14.70
CA SER A 26 -4.69 31.37 -14.99
C SER A 26 -5.27 32.07 -13.74
N ILE A 27 -5.29 31.41 -12.58
CA ILE A 27 -5.60 32.03 -11.28
C ILE A 27 -4.52 33.05 -10.89
N TYR A 28 -3.25 32.80 -11.20
CA TYR A 28 -2.13 33.64 -10.76
C TYR A 28 -2.11 35.03 -11.39
N GLU A 29 -2.63 35.13 -12.61
CA GLU A 29 -2.48 36.31 -13.47
C GLU A 29 -3.70 37.24 -13.39
N GLU A 30 -4.81 36.76 -12.83
CA GLU A 30 -6.09 37.45 -12.89
C GLU A 30 -6.23 38.48 -11.78
N LYS A 31 -6.33 39.76 -12.17
CA LYS A 31 -6.49 40.89 -11.25
C LYS A 31 -7.95 41.34 -11.15
N ASP A 32 -8.79 40.92 -12.09
CA ASP A 32 -10.22 41.19 -12.05
C ASP A 32 -10.98 40.10 -11.26
N TYR A 33 -11.75 40.52 -10.26
CA TYR A 33 -12.52 39.61 -9.41
C TYR A 33 -13.62 38.89 -10.18
N ALA A 34 -14.24 39.53 -11.17
CA ALA A 34 -15.29 38.90 -11.97
C ALA A 34 -14.70 37.80 -12.86
N ALA A 35 -13.59 38.08 -13.53
CA ALA A 35 -12.85 37.08 -14.29
C ALA A 35 -12.32 35.95 -13.40
N LEU A 36 -11.79 36.25 -12.21
CA LEU A 36 -11.32 35.24 -11.25
C LEU A 36 -12.45 34.31 -10.80
N LEU A 37 -13.65 34.86 -10.52
CA LEU A 37 -14.83 34.08 -10.19
C LEU A 37 -15.19 33.08 -11.29
N GLU A 38 -15.21 33.51 -12.55
CA GLU A 38 -15.52 32.62 -13.66
C GLU A 38 -14.45 31.53 -13.86
N ARG A 39 -13.16 31.87 -13.68
CA ARG A 39 -12.06 30.88 -13.72
C ARG A 39 -12.20 29.83 -12.62
N ILE A 40 -12.46 30.23 -11.38
CA ILE A 40 -12.63 29.29 -10.26
C ILE A 40 -13.88 28.43 -10.46
N LYS A 41 -14.98 28.97 -11.01
CA LYS A 41 -16.16 28.17 -11.37
C LYS A 41 -15.83 27.09 -12.42
N GLY A 42 -15.05 27.43 -13.44
CA GLY A 42 -14.58 26.48 -14.45
C GLY A 42 -13.78 25.33 -13.83
N LEU A 43 -12.80 25.66 -12.98
CA LEU A 43 -12.00 24.68 -12.26
C LEU A 43 -12.83 23.82 -11.30
N TYR A 44 -13.83 24.41 -10.63
CA TYR A 44 -14.74 23.69 -9.77
C TYR A 44 -15.60 22.69 -10.54
N ALA A 45 -16.09 23.06 -11.74
CA ALA A 45 -16.83 22.15 -12.60
C ALA A 45 -15.96 20.95 -13.03
N LEU A 46 -14.72 21.19 -13.44
CA LEU A 46 -13.76 20.12 -13.75
C LEU A 46 -13.48 19.24 -12.53
N SER A 47 -13.18 19.82 -11.37
CA SER A 47 -12.90 19.08 -10.14
C SER A 47 -14.09 18.22 -9.70
N ARG A 48 -15.32 18.68 -9.91
CA ARG A 48 -16.52 17.89 -9.64
C ARG A 48 -16.61 16.67 -10.57
N GLU A 49 -16.40 16.85 -11.86
CA GLU A 49 -16.43 15.73 -12.83
C GLU A 49 -15.32 14.70 -12.53
N LYS A 50 -14.11 15.19 -12.21
CA LYS A 50 -12.99 14.34 -11.77
C LYS A 50 -13.35 13.53 -10.52
N LEU A 51 -13.96 14.15 -9.52
CA LEU A 51 -14.38 13.47 -8.28
C LEU A 51 -15.43 12.39 -8.54
N GLU A 52 -16.40 12.64 -9.43
CA GLU A 52 -17.42 11.65 -9.79
C GLU A 52 -16.79 10.41 -10.44
N ILE A 53 -15.85 10.60 -11.37
CA ILE A 53 -15.11 9.50 -12.00
C ILE A 53 -14.20 8.78 -11.00
N ALA A 54 -13.45 9.53 -10.18
CA ALA A 54 -12.58 8.95 -9.15
C ALA A 54 -13.37 8.11 -8.13
N SER A 55 -14.58 8.56 -7.76
CA SER A 55 -15.48 7.81 -6.88
C SER A 55 -16.03 6.52 -7.53
N ALA A 56 -16.31 6.56 -8.83
CA ALA A 56 -16.68 5.35 -9.58
C ALA A 56 -15.52 4.35 -9.67
N LEU A 57 -14.33 4.82 -10.06
CA LEU A 57 -13.11 4.01 -10.11
C LEU A 57 -12.79 3.37 -8.76
N TYR A 58 -12.87 4.15 -7.66
CA TYR A 58 -12.61 3.62 -6.33
C TYR A 58 -13.58 2.50 -5.95
N ARG A 59 -14.89 2.67 -6.21
CA ARG A 59 -15.89 1.63 -5.93
C ARG A 59 -15.65 0.36 -6.76
N GLU A 60 -15.28 0.50 -8.02
CA GLU A 60 -15.02 -0.64 -8.91
C GLU A 60 -13.73 -1.38 -8.53
N LEU A 61 -12.68 -0.66 -8.19
CA LEU A 61 -11.38 -1.23 -7.82
C LEU A 61 -11.34 -1.78 -6.39
N ALA A 62 -12.24 -1.34 -5.50
CA ALA A 62 -12.42 -1.93 -4.17
C ALA A 62 -12.80 -3.42 -4.22
N TYR A 63 -13.42 -3.90 -5.30
CA TYR A 63 -13.69 -5.33 -5.48
C TYR A 63 -12.44 -6.15 -5.81
N ILE A 64 -11.41 -5.53 -6.39
CA ILE A 64 -10.11 -6.15 -6.72
C ILE A 64 -9.18 -6.09 -5.51
N GLY A 65 -9.23 -4.97 -4.78
CA GLY A 65 -8.38 -4.70 -3.63
C GLY A 65 -6.90 -4.49 -3.98
N GLY A 66 -6.06 -4.39 -2.96
CA GLY A 66 -4.62 -4.27 -3.11
C GLY A 66 -4.19 -2.90 -3.66
N ASN A 67 -3.15 -2.88 -4.49
CA ASN A 67 -2.51 -1.64 -4.94
C ASN A 67 -3.46 -0.75 -5.77
N ALA A 68 -4.27 -1.35 -6.65
CA ALA A 68 -5.22 -0.60 -7.48
C ALA A 68 -6.30 0.11 -6.63
N GLU A 69 -6.76 -0.51 -5.54
CA GLU A 69 -7.70 0.12 -4.61
C GLU A 69 -7.05 1.31 -3.89
N GLU A 70 -5.83 1.14 -3.37
CA GLU A 70 -5.12 2.20 -2.65
C GLU A 70 -4.82 3.41 -3.56
N LEU A 71 -4.42 3.17 -4.81
CA LEU A 71 -4.21 4.22 -5.81
C LEU A 71 -5.52 4.97 -6.14
N ALA A 72 -6.62 4.26 -6.37
CA ALA A 72 -7.91 4.89 -6.64
C ALA A 72 -8.45 5.68 -5.44
N LYS A 73 -8.20 5.19 -4.23
CA LYS A 73 -8.54 5.87 -2.97
C LYS A 73 -7.71 7.14 -2.78
N GLU A 74 -6.42 7.10 -3.11
CA GLU A 74 -5.54 8.28 -3.09
C GLU A 74 -6.03 9.36 -4.06
N ILE A 75 -6.35 8.98 -5.30
CA ILE A 75 -6.92 9.90 -6.30
C ILE A 75 -8.22 10.51 -5.77
N HIS A 76 -9.17 9.68 -5.32
CA HIS A 76 -10.45 10.15 -4.76
C HIS A 76 -10.26 11.13 -3.60
N ARG A 77 -9.33 10.84 -2.68
CA ARG A 77 -9.04 11.72 -1.54
C ARG A 77 -8.47 13.07 -2.00
N ASN A 78 -7.57 13.07 -2.98
CA ASN A 78 -6.97 14.29 -3.50
C ASN A 78 -8.00 15.14 -4.26
N GLU A 79 -8.84 14.52 -5.10
CA GLU A 79 -9.93 15.22 -5.79
C GLU A 79 -10.93 15.85 -4.82
N HIS A 80 -11.29 15.11 -3.76
CA HIS A 80 -12.19 15.64 -2.73
C HIS A 80 -11.59 16.88 -2.03
N GLN A 81 -10.30 16.84 -1.70
CA GLN A 81 -9.62 17.98 -1.09
C GLN A 81 -9.50 19.18 -2.04
N MET A 82 -9.21 18.95 -3.32
CA MET A 82 -9.15 20.02 -4.32
C MET A 82 -10.52 20.70 -4.47
N LYS A 83 -11.59 19.91 -4.63
CA LYS A 83 -12.96 20.40 -4.72
C LYS A 83 -13.32 21.29 -3.53
N PHE A 84 -13.06 20.81 -2.31
CA PHE A 84 -13.37 21.57 -1.09
C PHE A 84 -12.63 22.91 -1.01
N ARG A 85 -11.36 22.95 -1.43
CA ARG A 85 -10.58 24.20 -1.47
C ARG A 85 -11.12 25.18 -2.51
N LEU A 86 -11.58 24.69 -3.67
CA LEU A 86 -12.25 25.53 -4.66
C LEU A 86 -13.59 26.06 -4.14
N GLU A 87 -14.37 25.26 -3.39
CA GLU A 87 -15.60 25.72 -2.72
C GLU A 87 -15.34 26.82 -1.70
N GLU A 88 -14.26 26.68 -0.91
CA GLU A 88 -13.85 27.71 0.04
C GLU A 88 -13.58 29.04 -0.68
N VAL A 89 -12.80 29.01 -1.77
CA VAL A 89 -12.50 30.21 -2.58
C VAL A 89 -13.76 30.80 -3.22
N LEU A 90 -14.64 29.97 -3.81
CA LEU A 90 -15.91 30.42 -4.38
C LEU A 90 -16.80 31.12 -3.34
N SER A 91 -16.87 30.56 -2.13
CA SER A 91 -17.69 31.11 -1.04
C SER A 91 -17.23 32.50 -0.60
N LEU A 92 -15.91 32.77 -0.69
CA LEU A 92 -15.30 34.05 -0.35
C LEU A 92 -15.42 35.07 -1.49
N LEU A 93 -15.31 34.61 -2.75
CA LEU A 93 -15.54 35.44 -3.94
C LEU A 93 -16.99 35.91 -4.05
N ALA A 94 -17.95 35.14 -3.56
CA ALA A 94 -19.36 35.54 -3.55
C ALA A 94 -19.71 36.65 -2.53
N LYS A 95 -18.81 36.94 -1.57
CA LYS A 95 -19.06 37.84 -0.42
C LYS A 95 -18.08 39.01 -0.33
N THR A 96 -17.35 39.32 -1.42
CA THR A 96 -16.20 40.22 -1.36
C THR A 96 -16.59 41.71 -1.38
N THR A 97 -17.19 42.20 -0.30
CA THR A 97 -17.51 43.64 -0.13
C THR A 97 -16.52 44.37 0.80
N ASP A 98 -15.90 43.68 1.77
CA ASP A 98 -15.08 44.31 2.83
C ASP A 98 -13.59 43.93 2.79
N TYR A 99 -12.74 44.74 3.43
CA TYR A 99 -11.28 44.54 3.51
C TYR A 99 -10.90 43.19 4.14
N ASP A 100 -11.58 42.77 5.21
CA ASP A 100 -11.36 41.47 5.87
C ASP A 100 -11.71 40.30 4.93
N ALA A 101 -12.75 40.45 4.11
CA ALA A 101 -13.11 39.44 3.11
C ALA A 101 -12.02 39.28 2.03
N ARG A 102 -11.37 40.38 1.63
CA ARG A 102 -10.24 40.35 0.69
C ARG A 102 -9.00 39.66 1.27
N LEU A 103 -8.69 39.92 2.54
CA LEU A 103 -7.57 39.27 3.22
C LEU A 103 -7.78 37.75 3.30
N ARG A 104 -8.97 37.31 3.72
CA ARG A 104 -9.33 35.89 3.79
C ARG A 104 -9.29 35.21 2.42
N LEU A 105 -9.75 35.89 1.37
CA LEU A 105 -9.68 35.40 0.00
C LEU A 105 -8.23 35.18 -0.44
N ASN A 106 -7.35 36.16 -0.24
CA ASN A 106 -5.93 36.02 -0.58
C ASN A 106 -5.30 34.82 0.16
N THR A 107 -5.57 34.66 1.45
CA THR A 107 -5.10 33.50 2.22
C THR A 107 -5.67 32.16 1.71
N ALA A 108 -6.92 32.14 1.24
CA ALA A 108 -7.50 30.94 0.65
C ALA A 108 -6.87 30.60 -0.71
N LEU A 109 -6.61 31.61 -1.55
CA LEU A 109 -5.90 31.46 -2.83
C LEU A 109 -4.48 30.94 -2.62
N ASP A 110 -3.73 31.51 -1.67
CA ASP A 110 -2.39 31.03 -1.33
C ASP A 110 -2.40 29.56 -0.90
N ARG A 111 -3.36 29.18 -0.04
CA ARG A 111 -3.53 27.78 0.38
C ARG A 111 -3.92 26.85 -0.77
N LEU A 112 -4.75 27.30 -1.69
CA LEU A 112 -5.14 26.55 -2.89
C LEU A 112 -3.92 26.30 -3.78
N VAL A 113 -3.11 27.33 -4.01
CA VAL A 113 -1.86 27.27 -4.79
C VAL A 113 -0.83 26.35 -4.15
N HIS A 114 -0.63 26.45 -2.84
CA HIS A 114 0.29 25.58 -2.13
C HIS A 114 -0.13 24.11 -2.21
N PHE A 115 -1.44 23.85 -2.11
CA PHE A 115 -1.97 22.50 -2.26
C PHE A 115 -1.78 21.96 -3.69
N HIS A 116 -2.07 22.78 -4.71
CA HIS A 116 -1.92 22.41 -6.11
C HIS A 116 -0.54 21.83 -6.44
N ARG A 117 0.53 22.42 -5.90
CA ARG A 117 1.92 21.96 -6.13
C ARG A 117 2.17 20.50 -5.73
N ILE A 118 1.47 20.02 -4.70
CA ILE A 118 1.61 18.64 -4.22
C ILE A 118 0.56 17.76 -4.90
N TYR A 119 -0.63 18.32 -5.09
CA TYR A 119 -1.77 17.66 -5.71
C TYR A 119 -1.48 17.13 -7.11
N ASP A 120 -0.94 17.96 -8.01
CA ASP A 120 -0.64 17.54 -9.39
C ASP A 120 0.30 16.33 -9.41
N TYR A 121 1.41 16.41 -8.68
CA TYR A 121 2.35 15.30 -8.58
C TYR A 121 1.70 14.03 -8.03
N ALA A 122 0.91 14.14 -6.95
CA ALA A 122 0.28 12.99 -6.32
C ALA A 122 -0.75 12.33 -7.26
N VAL A 123 -1.61 13.13 -7.90
CA VAL A 123 -2.66 12.62 -8.80
C VAL A 123 -2.05 12.08 -10.10
N SER A 124 -1.12 12.80 -10.72
CA SER A 124 -0.42 12.35 -11.93
C SER A 124 0.33 11.02 -11.70
N LYS A 125 1.05 10.90 -10.59
CA LYS A 125 1.74 9.66 -10.22
C LYS A 125 0.75 8.51 -10.01
N ALA A 126 -0.30 8.75 -9.24
CA ALA A 126 -1.30 7.72 -8.95
C ALA A 126 -2.05 7.28 -10.21
N LEU A 127 -2.37 8.20 -11.13
CA LEU A 127 -2.98 7.88 -12.42
C LEU A 127 -2.06 7.02 -13.29
N GLN A 128 -0.77 7.36 -13.38
CA GLN A 128 0.21 6.59 -14.15
C GLN A 128 0.41 5.17 -13.61
N GLU A 129 0.53 5.03 -12.29
CA GLU A 129 0.64 3.72 -11.64
C GLU A 129 -0.65 2.91 -11.82
N LEU A 130 -1.82 3.56 -11.70
CA LEU A 130 -3.12 2.91 -11.91
C LEU A 130 -3.32 2.48 -13.36
N ALA A 131 -2.86 3.26 -14.33
CA ALA A 131 -2.86 2.89 -15.75
C ALA A 131 -2.09 1.59 -15.98
N THR A 132 -0.91 1.49 -15.36
CA THR A 132 -0.06 0.29 -15.45
C THR A 132 -0.74 -0.94 -14.85
N GLU A 133 -1.43 -0.78 -13.71
CA GLU A 133 -2.20 -1.86 -13.08
C GLU A 133 -3.42 -2.27 -13.94
N VAL A 134 -4.15 -1.32 -14.52
CA VAL A 134 -5.30 -1.60 -15.40
C VAL A 134 -4.86 -2.27 -16.71
N GLU A 135 -3.73 -1.85 -17.30
CA GLU A 135 -3.12 -2.56 -18.44
C GLU A 135 -2.72 -3.99 -18.05
N GLY A 136 -2.17 -4.18 -16.85
CA GLY A 136 -1.90 -5.51 -16.30
C GLY A 136 -3.14 -6.39 -16.20
N LEU A 137 -4.29 -5.83 -15.84
CA LEU A 137 -5.58 -6.53 -15.79
C LEU A 137 -6.14 -6.84 -17.19
N ALA A 138 -5.92 -5.96 -18.18
CA ALA A 138 -6.31 -6.19 -19.57
C ALA A 138 -5.54 -7.40 -20.16
N LEU A 139 -4.23 -7.47 -19.89
CA LEU A 139 -3.38 -8.58 -20.33
C LEU A 139 -3.76 -9.94 -19.72
N LEU A 140 -4.39 -9.95 -18.54
CA LEU A 140 -4.90 -11.18 -17.91
C LEU A 140 -6.26 -11.62 -18.47
N THR A 141 -7.05 -10.69 -19.01
CA THR A 141 -8.41 -10.96 -19.51
C THR A 141 -8.42 -11.30 -21.01
N GLU A 142 -7.46 -10.80 -21.79
CA GLU A 142 -7.31 -11.07 -23.23
C GLU A 142 -6.39 -12.27 -23.58
N GLY A 143 -6.25 -13.23 -22.66
CA GLY A 143 -5.25 -14.30 -22.77
C GLY A 143 -5.20 -15.04 -24.11
N GLU A 144 -4.28 -14.66 -25.00
CA GLU A 144 -3.64 -15.56 -25.95
C GLU A 144 -2.14 -15.26 -26.10
N LYS A 145 -1.36 -16.22 -25.58
CA LYS A 145 0.01 -16.60 -25.96
C LYS A 145 1.14 -15.59 -25.71
N GLU A 146 1.86 -15.90 -24.63
CA GLU A 146 3.27 -15.55 -24.40
C GLU A 146 3.58 -14.04 -24.30
N LYS A 147 3.66 -13.54 -23.07
CA LYS A 147 4.90 -12.97 -22.50
C LYS A 147 4.69 -12.41 -21.10
N LYS A 148 5.55 -12.89 -20.19
CA LYS A 148 5.90 -12.37 -18.85
C LYS A 148 4.74 -11.87 -17.98
N VAL A 149 4.36 -12.76 -17.06
CA VAL A 149 3.56 -12.42 -15.86
C VAL A 149 4.16 -11.18 -15.19
N PRO A 150 3.37 -10.13 -14.93
CA PRO A 150 3.82 -8.91 -14.23
C PRO A 150 4.56 -9.24 -12.94
N MET A 151 5.62 -8.47 -12.63
CA MET A 151 6.44 -8.71 -11.43
C MET A 151 5.63 -8.69 -10.14
N SER A 152 4.56 -7.88 -10.04
CA SER A 152 3.67 -7.87 -8.88
C SER A 152 2.91 -9.17 -8.67
N ILE A 153 2.54 -9.86 -9.76
CA ILE A 153 1.92 -11.19 -9.70
C ILE A 153 2.96 -12.25 -9.42
N MET A 154 4.16 -12.15 -10.02
CA MET A 154 5.28 -13.04 -9.69
C MET A 154 5.69 -12.93 -8.21
N ASP A 155 5.70 -11.72 -7.65
CA ASP A 155 5.98 -11.48 -6.23
C ASP A 155 4.87 -12.04 -5.34
N LYS A 156 3.60 -11.89 -5.73
CA LYS A 156 2.47 -12.52 -5.03
C LYS A 156 2.52 -14.04 -5.12
N LEU A 157 2.87 -14.62 -6.27
CA LEU A 157 3.03 -16.06 -6.45
C LEU A 157 4.19 -16.58 -5.60
N ARG A 158 5.35 -15.90 -5.60
CA ARG A 158 6.46 -16.26 -4.72
C ARG A 158 6.06 -16.19 -3.25
N LYS A 159 5.29 -15.18 -2.85
CA LYS A 159 4.77 -15.07 -1.48
C LYS A 159 3.79 -16.19 -1.15
N ILE A 160 2.98 -16.64 -2.11
CA ILE A 160 2.10 -17.80 -1.93
C ILE A 160 2.94 -19.07 -1.75
N GLU A 161 3.98 -19.27 -2.55
CA GLU A 161 4.91 -20.40 -2.41
C GLU A 161 5.61 -20.40 -1.04
N GLU A 162 6.08 -19.24 -0.58
CA GLU A 162 6.64 -19.06 0.77
C GLU A 162 5.61 -19.44 1.86
N LEU A 163 4.37 -18.97 1.73
CA LEU A 163 3.28 -19.31 2.66
C LEU A 163 2.93 -20.80 2.64
N GLU A 164 2.95 -21.45 1.48
CA GLU A 164 2.72 -22.90 1.40
C GLU A 164 3.81 -23.69 2.13
N VAL A 165 5.06 -23.25 2.02
CA VAL A 165 6.18 -23.84 2.77
C VAL A 165 6.00 -23.64 4.28
N GLU A 166 5.68 -22.42 4.72
CA GLU A 166 5.42 -22.11 6.13
C GLU A 166 4.24 -22.90 6.69
N LEU A 167 3.14 -23.02 5.93
CA LEU A 167 1.98 -23.85 6.30
C LEU A 167 2.35 -25.32 6.41
N GLY A 168 3.22 -25.81 5.52
CA GLY A 168 3.76 -27.17 5.59
C GLY A 168 4.55 -27.42 6.88
N VAL A 169 5.40 -26.46 7.29
CA VAL A 169 6.14 -26.50 8.56
C VAL A 169 5.17 -26.46 9.74
N MET A 170 4.22 -25.52 9.75
CA MET A 170 3.23 -25.42 10.83
C MET A 170 2.38 -26.67 10.98
N ARG A 171 1.94 -27.28 9.88
CA ARG A 171 1.19 -28.54 9.91
C ARG A 171 2.00 -29.65 10.58
N ARG A 172 3.28 -29.82 10.22
CA ARG A 172 4.17 -30.82 10.84
C ARG A 172 4.40 -30.52 12.33
N PHE A 173 4.60 -29.24 12.67
CA PHE A 173 4.80 -28.80 14.04
C PHE A 173 3.56 -29.05 14.92
N ILE A 174 2.35 -28.70 14.44
CA ILE A 174 1.09 -28.97 15.15
C ILE A 174 0.88 -30.48 15.36
N PHE A 175 1.16 -31.28 14.33
CA PHE A 175 1.12 -32.74 14.46
C PHE A 175 2.07 -33.21 15.57
N ARG A 176 3.30 -32.67 15.63
CA ARG A 176 4.27 -33.02 16.66
C ARG A 176 3.84 -32.57 18.05
N LEU A 177 3.27 -31.37 18.19
CA LEU A 177 2.69 -30.88 19.44
C LEU A 177 1.57 -31.79 19.95
N TYR A 178 0.73 -32.31 19.06
CA TYR A 178 -0.39 -33.17 19.44
C TYR A 178 0.05 -34.60 19.79
N TYR A 179 0.87 -35.22 18.94
CA TYR A 179 1.24 -36.64 19.09
C TYR A 179 2.48 -36.86 19.97
N HIS A 180 3.41 -35.90 20.01
CA HIS A 180 4.68 -36.01 20.73
C HIS A 180 5.06 -34.70 21.44
N PRO A 181 4.20 -34.15 22.32
CA PRO A 181 4.46 -32.87 23.00
C PRO A 181 5.76 -32.86 23.81
N GLY A 182 6.15 -34.02 24.36
CA GLY A 182 7.40 -34.17 25.10
C GLY A 182 8.65 -33.90 24.25
N ASP A 183 8.61 -34.17 22.95
CA ASP A 183 9.75 -33.89 22.06
C ASP A 183 9.90 -32.39 21.83
N VAL A 184 8.78 -31.67 21.67
CA VAL A 184 8.80 -30.22 21.54
C VAL A 184 9.36 -29.56 22.81
N HIS A 185 8.88 -30.01 23.98
CA HIS A 185 9.38 -29.51 25.26
C HIS A 185 10.88 -29.77 25.45
N LYS A 186 11.36 -30.99 25.14
CA LYS A 186 12.80 -31.32 25.22
C LYS A 186 13.67 -30.45 24.31
N VAL A 187 13.19 -30.15 23.10
CA VAL A 187 13.92 -29.29 22.16
C VAL A 187 13.97 -27.85 22.65
N GLU A 188 12.85 -27.32 23.16
CA GLU A 188 12.80 -25.97 23.73
C GLU A 188 13.72 -25.83 24.96
N GLU A 189 13.65 -26.78 25.89
CA GLU A 189 14.50 -26.79 27.09
C GLU A 189 15.97 -26.97 26.73
N ALA A 190 16.31 -27.86 25.79
CA ALA A 190 17.69 -27.99 25.32
C ALA A 190 18.24 -26.68 24.72
N LEU A 191 17.41 -25.91 24.02
CA LEU A 191 17.81 -24.60 23.52
C LEU A 191 18.06 -23.61 24.69
N LYS A 192 17.16 -23.54 25.68
CA LYS A 192 17.34 -22.72 26.89
C LYS A 192 18.57 -23.12 27.70
N ASP A 193 18.86 -24.41 27.78
CA ASP A 193 20.06 -24.94 28.44
C ASP A 193 21.34 -24.44 27.78
N TRP A 194 21.39 -24.45 26.45
CA TRP A 194 22.54 -23.90 25.72
C TRP A 194 22.69 -22.39 25.96
N HIS A 195 21.58 -21.64 25.99
CA HIS A 195 21.61 -20.22 26.31
C HIS A 195 22.06 -19.94 27.74
N SER A 196 21.62 -20.74 28.70
CA SER A 196 22.03 -20.66 30.11
C SER A 196 23.53 -20.96 30.28
N ARG A 197 24.14 -21.71 29.35
CA ARG A 197 25.59 -21.94 29.27
C ARG A 197 26.36 -20.83 28.54
N GLY A 198 25.68 -19.77 28.12
CA GLY A 198 26.28 -18.58 27.50
C GLY A 198 26.32 -18.59 25.97
N LEU A 199 25.78 -19.61 25.29
CA LEU A 199 25.70 -19.61 23.83
C LEU A 199 24.43 -18.89 23.36
N LEU A 200 24.55 -17.68 22.83
CA LEU A 200 23.39 -16.87 22.44
C LEU A 200 22.67 -17.38 21.17
N TRP A 201 23.40 -17.95 20.23
CA TRP A 201 22.86 -18.48 18.97
C TRP A 201 23.33 -19.92 18.79
N VAL A 202 22.39 -20.85 18.64
CA VAL A 202 22.67 -22.29 18.71
C VAL A 202 22.20 -22.98 17.43
N GLU A 203 23.06 -23.76 16.81
CA GLU A 203 22.73 -24.59 15.63
C GLU A 203 21.76 -25.72 16.00
N ALA A 204 20.84 -26.07 15.09
CA ALA A 204 19.88 -27.15 15.30
C ALA A 204 20.54 -28.49 15.69
N ARG A 205 21.71 -28.80 15.13
CA ARG A 205 22.47 -30.04 15.44
C ARG A 205 22.89 -30.12 16.90
N ASN A 206 23.20 -28.99 17.52
CA ASN A 206 23.60 -28.95 18.93
C ASN A 206 22.39 -29.10 19.85
N VAL A 207 21.24 -28.57 19.44
CA VAL A 207 19.96 -28.78 20.14
C VAL A 207 19.51 -30.24 20.02
N GLU A 208 19.62 -30.83 18.83
CA GLU A 208 19.31 -32.25 18.57
C GLU A 208 20.16 -33.18 19.45
N LYS A 209 21.47 -32.95 19.51
CA LYS A 209 22.38 -33.74 20.38
C LYS A 209 22.02 -33.65 21.86
N LEU A 210 21.63 -32.47 22.34
CA LEU A 210 21.32 -32.26 23.76
C LEU A 210 19.91 -32.75 24.12
N SER A 211 18.92 -32.53 23.26
CA SER A 211 17.53 -32.94 23.48
C SER A 211 17.31 -34.44 23.26
N GLY A 212 18.15 -35.09 22.46
CA GLY A 212 17.98 -36.48 22.01
C GLY A 212 16.82 -36.67 21.02
N VAL A 213 16.27 -35.57 20.48
CA VAL A 213 15.14 -35.59 19.55
C VAL A 213 15.67 -35.46 18.12
N VAL A 214 15.45 -36.51 17.31
CA VAL A 214 15.82 -36.52 15.89
C VAL A 214 15.00 -35.46 15.14
N ASN A 215 15.65 -34.76 14.21
CA ASN A 215 15.07 -33.65 13.44
C ASN A 215 14.60 -32.48 14.32
N ALA A 216 15.36 -32.14 15.37
CA ALA A 216 15.05 -30.99 16.24
C ALA A 216 14.92 -29.68 15.46
N GLY A 217 15.59 -29.58 14.30
CA GLY A 217 15.45 -28.45 13.37
C GLY A 217 14.01 -28.18 12.97
N GLU A 218 13.20 -29.20 12.65
CA GLU A 218 11.80 -28.99 12.25
C GLU A 218 10.96 -28.38 13.38
N ILE A 219 11.23 -28.80 14.61
CA ILE A 219 10.57 -28.26 15.80
C ILE A 219 10.99 -26.81 16.03
N LEU A 220 12.27 -26.50 15.86
CA LEU A 220 12.79 -25.13 15.99
C LEU A 220 12.22 -24.18 14.92
N GLU A 221 12.03 -24.63 13.69
CA GLU A 221 11.33 -23.86 12.65
C GLU A 221 9.88 -23.57 13.06
N GLY A 222 9.16 -24.59 13.56
CA GLY A 222 7.79 -24.41 14.07
C GLY A 222 7.71 -23.43 15.25
N LEU A 223 8.61 -23.55 16.22
CA LEU A 223 8.75 -22.62 17.34
C LEU A 223 9.10 -21.19 16.88
N THR A 224 9.81 -21.06 15.76
CA THR A 224 10.12 -19.78 15.14
C THR A 224 8.86 -19.14 14.56
N LEU A 225 8.03 -19.91 13.83
CA LEU A 225 6.80 -19.42 13.21
C LEU A 225 5.76 -18.94 14.24
N ILE A 226 5.67 -19.58 15.40
CA ILE A 226 4.80 -19.14 16.49
C ILE A 226 5.44 -18.07 17.41
N GLY A 227 6.67 -17.64 17.11
CA GLY A 227 7.34 -16.54 17.80
C GLY A 227 7.88 -16.88 19.18
N VAL A 228 8.17 -18.15 19.49
CA VAL A 228 8.86 -18.56 20.73
C VAL A 228 10.37 -18.44 20.58
N VAL A 229 10.87 -18.76 19.39
CA VAL A 229 12.29 -18.77 19.03
C VAL A 229 12.54 -17.79 17.88
N GLU A 230 13.74 -17.25 17.82
CA GLU A 230 14.24 -16.47 16.70
C GLU A 230 15.24 -17.29 15.88
N LYS A 231 15.27 -17.05 14.57
CA LYS A 231 16.16 -17.72 13.64
C LYS A 231 17.04 -16.71 12.92
N LYS A 232 18.30 -17.09 12.68
CA LYS A 232 19.25 -16.36 11.85
C LYS A 232 20.09 -17.34 11.02
N MET A 233 20.57 -16.92 9.86
CA MET A 233 21.54 -17.69 9.07
C MET A 233 22.96 -17.29 9.46
N ARG A 234 23.82 -18.29 9.76
CA ARG A 234 25.25 -18.09 10.04
C ARG A 234 26.05 -19.18 9.35
N GLY A 235 26.93 -18.80 8.41
CA GLY A 235 27.80 -19.75 7.71
C GLY A 235 27.06 -20.79 6.88
N GLY A 236 25.84 -20.49 6.41
CA GLY A 236 25.00 -21.43 5.66
C GLY A 236 24.13 -22.35 6.54
N GLU A 237 24.29 -22.31 7.86
CA GLU A 237 23.43 -23.05 8.79
C GLU A 237 22.44 -22.12 9.52
N SER A 238 21.28 -22.66 9.88
CA SER A 238 20.29 -21.97 10.70
C SER A 238 20.67 -22.07 12.17
N VAL A 239 20.79 -20.91 12.82
CA VAL A 239 21.01 -20.77 14.26
C VAL A 239 19.80 -20.16 14.93
N TYR A 240 19.55 -20.58 16.16
CA TYR A 240 18.33 -20.30 16.89
C TYR A 240 18.62 -19.65 18.22
N ARG A 241 17.70 -18.77 18.65
CA ARG A 241 17.74 -18.11 19.96
C ARG A 241 16.36 -18.10 20.59
N HIS A 242 16.25 -18.59 21.82
CA HIS A 242 15.01 -18.50 22.58
C HIS A 242 14.75 -17.04 23.00
N ARG A 243 13.51 -16.54 22.79
CA ARG A 243 13.21 -15.11 23.03
C ARG A 243 13.41 -14.64 24.46
N SER A 244 13.24 -15.52 25.45
CA SER A 244 13.53 -15.18 26.87
C SER A 244 15.00 -14.82 27.13
N PHE A 245 15.90 -15.12 26.19
CA PHE A 245 17.32 -14.76 26.23
C PHE A 245 17.68 -13.68 25.20
N SER A 246 16.67 -13.03 24.60
CA SER A 246 16.90 -11.79 23.88
C SER A 246 17.09 -10.68 24.92
N SER A 247 18.22 -9.99 24.84
CA SER A 247 18.35 -8.64 25.41
C SER A 247 17.44 -7.73 24.58
N ASP A 248 16.48 -7.07 25.21
CA ASP A 248 15.71 -5.96 24.61
C ASP A 248 16.64 -4.94 23.94
#